data_AF-A0A2D0KZ15-F1
#
_entry.id   AF-A0A2D0KZ15-F1
#
_cell.length_a   1.000
_cell.length_b   1.000
_cell.length_c   1.000
_cell.angle_alpha   90.00
_cell.angle_beta   90.00
_cell.angle_gamma   90.00
#
_symmetry.space_group_name_H-M   'P 1'
#
loop_
_entity.id
_entity.type
_entity.pdbx_description
1 polymer ?
#
loop_
_entity_poly.entity_id
_entity_poly.type
_entity_poly.pdbx_seq_one_letter_code
_entity_poly.pdbx_strand_id
1 'polypeptide(L)' 'MIKEIYGVKIFPLVVMFYQVRRWWVLRKLRNWWRADMRFLKVLRKYKRICDHLNFYKRYRLIRLLAEDEQQRGNI' A
#
# COMPACT_ATOMS: atom_id res chain seq x y z
N MET A 1 -27.61 -16.70 -7.86
CA MET A 1 -27.59 -16.98 -9.31
C MET A 1 -26.13 -17.03 -9.75
N ILE A 2 -25.58 -18.23 -9.96
CA ILE A 2 -24.17 -18.39 -10.34
C ILE A 2 -24.08 -18.02 -11.82
N LYS A 3 -23.43 -16.89 -12.15
CA LYS A 3 -23.11 -16.53 -13.53
C LYS A 3 -21.89 -17.34 -13.95
N GLU A 4 -22.11 -18.40 -14.71
CA GLU A 4 -21.07 -19.16 -15.41
C GLU A 4 -21.03 -18.67 -16.85
N ILE A 5 -19.84 -18.32 -17.34
CA ILE A 5 -19.59 -17.98 -18.74
C ILE A 5 -18.56 -19.00 -19.24
N TYR A 6 -18.88 -19.73 -20.32
CA TYR A 6 -18.04 -20.79 -20.90
C TYR A 6 -17.57 -21.86 -19.89
N GLY A 7 -18.43 -22.26 -18.95
CA GLY A 7 -18.12 -23.31 -17.95
C GLY A 7 -17.17 -22.86 -16.83
N VAL A 8 -16.81 -21.57 -16.79
CA VAL A 8 -15.95 -21.00 -15.75
C VAL A 8 -16.79 -20.22 -14.75
N LYS A 9 -16.62 -20.55 -13.47
CA LYS A 9 -17.24 -19.81 -12.36
C LYS A 9 -16.57 -18.45 -12.24
N ILE A 10 -17.30 -17.39 -12.59
CA ILE A 10 -16.79 -16.01 -12.62
C ILE A 10 -16.51 -15.49 -11.21
N PHE A 11 -17.37 -15.82 -10.24
CA PHE A 11 -17.28 -15.31 -8.87
C PHE A 11 -15.93 -15.65 -8.17
N PRO A 12 -15.44 -16.91 -8.18
CA PRO A 12 -14.11 -17.24 -7.66
C PRO A 12 -12.97 -16.47 -8.32
N LEU A 13 -13.03 -16.26 -9.64
CA LEU A 13 -12.01 -15.51 -10.37
C LEU A 13 -12.00 -14.04 -9.98
N VAL A 14 -13.17 -13.42 -9.83
CA VAL A 14 -13.30 -12.03 -9.38
C VAL A 14 -12.74 -11.87 -7.97
N VAL A 15 -13.03 -12.82 -7.07
CA VAL A 15 -12.50 -12.82 -5.70
C VAL A 15 -10.98 -12.96 -5.68
N MET A 16 -10.42 -13.89 -6.47
CA MET A 16 -8.96 -14.04 -6.61
C MET A 16 -8.32 -12.76 -7.15
N PHE A 17 -8.92 -12.14 -8.17
CA PHE A 17 -8.42 -10.90 -8.74
C PHE A 17 -8.42 -9.76 -7.71
N TYR A 18 -9.48 -9.65 -6.91
CA TYR A 18 -9.56 -8.70 -5.79
C TYR A 18 -8.47 -8.94 -4.75
N GLN A 19 -8.24 -10.19 -4.36
CA GLN A 19 -7.19 -10.55 -3.40
C GLN A 19 -5.78 -10.22 -3.93
N VAL A 20 -5.51 -10.54 -5.20
CA VAL A 20 -4.25 -10.19 -5.85
C VAL A 20 -4.06 -8.67 -5.87
N ARG A 21 -5.07 -7.92 -6.31
CA ARG A 21 -5.04 -6.45 -6.34
C ARG A 21 -4.76 -5.87 -4.96
N ARG A 22 -5.46 -6.33 -3.92
CA ARG A 22 -5.22 -5.95 -2.52
C ARG A 22 -3.80 -6.23 -2.07
N TRP A 23 -3.28 -7.41 -2.41
CA TRP A 23 -1.92 -7.80 -2.08
C TRP A 23 -0.87 -6.90 -2.75
N TRP A 24 -1.08 -6.52 -4.01
CA TRP A 24 -0.23 -5.58 -4.74
C TRP A 24 -0.19 -4.21 -4.06
N VAL A 25 -1.34 -3.67 -3.65
CA VAL A 25 -1.38 -2.37 -2.97
C VAL A 25 -0.66 -2.42 -1.62
N LEU A 26 -0.88 -3.47 -0.82
CA LEU A 26 -0.15 -3.67 0.44
C LEU A 26 1.37 -3.79 0.21
N ARG A 27 1.78 -4.50 -0.85
CA ARG A 27 3.20 -4.59 -1.25
C ARG A 27 3.77 -3.23 -1.61
N LYS A 28 3.03 -2.41 -2.37
CA LYS A 28 3.41 -1.05 -2.74
C LYS A 28 3.59 -0.18 -1.50
N LEU A 29 2.61 -0.13 -0.61
CA LEU A 29 2.69 0.64 0.65
C LEU A 29 3.89 0.19 1.51
N ARG A 30 4.14 -1.12 1.61
CA ARG A 30 5.29 -1.66 2.33
C ARG A 30 6.63 -1.26 1.71
N ASN A 31 6.71 -1.24 0.37
CA ASN A 31 7.91 -0.80 -0.34
C ASN A 31 8.16 0.70 -0.14
N TRP A 32 7.12 1.53 -0.19
CA TRP A 32 7.22 2.96 0.13
C TRP A 32 7.77 3.18 1.54
N TRP A 33 7.23 2.48 2.55
CA TRP A 33 7.76 2.55 3.91
C TRP A 33 9.23 2.13 4.03
N ARG A 34 9.63 1.05 3.34
CA ARG A 34 11.03 0.61 3.33
C ARG A 34 11.96 1.62 2.68
N ALA A 35 11.56 2.20 1.56
CA ALA A 35 12.33 3.25 0.89
C ALA A 35 12.48 4.46 1.81
N ASP A 36 11.37 4.90 2.41
CA ASP A 36 11.31 6.00 3.35
C ASP A 36 12.26 5.78 4.55
N MET A 37 12.25 4.57 5.13
CA MET A 37 13.18 4.18 6.21
C MET A 37 14.65 4.15 5.78
N ARG A 38 14.95 3.73 4.53
CA ARG A 38 16.31 3.80 3.99
C ARG A 38 16.77 5.25 3.84
N PHE A 39 15.90 6.13 3.32
CA PHE A 39 16.18 7.56 3.25
C PHE A 39 16.42 8.15 4.64
N LEU A 40 15.66 7.76 5.66
CA LEU A 40 15.91 8.18 7.05
C LEU A 40 17.28 7.74 7.54
N LYS A 41 17.70 6.49 7.30
CA LYS A 41 19.03 6.02 7.71
C LYS A 41 20.16 6.84 7.08
N VAL A 42 20.01 7.22 5.81
CA VAL A 42 20.98 8.07 5.11
C VAL A 42 20.95 9.50 5.66
N LEU A 43 19.76 10.08 5.81
CA LEU A 43 19.56 11.46 6.26
C LEU A 43 19.86 11.66 7.75
N ARG A 44 19.82 10.60 8.57
CA ARG A 44 20.27 10.63 9.98
C ARG A 44 21.76 10.93 10.11
N LYS A 45 22.56 10.67 9.07
CA LYS A 45 23.96 11.12 9.01
C LYS A 45 24.07 12.65 8.86
N TYR A 46 23.02 13.31 8.36
CA TYR A 46 22.92 14.74 8.18
C TYR A 46 22.01 15.35 9.26
N LYS A 47 22.59 15.56 10.45
CA LYS A 47 21.91 15.96 11.70
C LYS A 47 20.86 17.08 11.54
N ARG A 48 21.13 18.09 10.69
CA ARG A 48 20.24 19.23 10.42
C ARG A 48 18.95 18.89 9.65
N ILE A 49 18.94 17.86 8.81
CA ILE A 49 17.78 17.50 7.99
C ILE A 49 16.84 16.57 8.80
N CYS A 50 17.40 15.85 9.76
CA CYS A 50 16.69 14.84 10.53
C CYS A 50 15.57 15.41 11.40
N ASP A 51 15.73 16.63 11.93
CA ASP A 51 14.71 17.30 12.76
C ASP A 51 13.42 17.64 11.98
N HIS A 52 13.53 17.85 10.66
CA HIS A 52 12.37 18.06 9.79
C HIS A 52 11.69 16.74 9.38
N LEU A 53 12.41 15.62 9.41
CA LEU A 53 11.93 14.30 9.02
C LEU A 53 11.32 13.55 10.20
N ASN A 54 10.30 14.15 10.79
CA ASN A 54 9.60 13.57 11.92
C ASN A 54 8.87 12.27 11.51
N PHE A 55 9.17 11.17 12.22
CA PHE A 55 8.54 9.85 12.04
C PHE A 55 7.01 9.94 11.97
N TYR A 56 6.41 10.81 12.79
CA TYR A 56 4.97 11.02 12.84
C TYR A 56 4.38 11.53 11.51
N LYS A 57 5.07 12.48 10.83
CA LYS A 57 4.61 13.02 9.54
C LYS A 57 4.62 11.95 8.44
N ARG A 58 5.63 11.08 8.45
CA ARG A 58 5.77 9.97 7.49
C ARG A 58 4.74 8.86 7.72
N TYR A 59 4.50 8.51 8.98
CA TYR A 59 3.41 7.61 9.35
C TYR A 59 2.06 8.17 8.90
N ARG A 60 1.79 9.46 9.15
CA ARG A 60 0.57 10.13 8.69
C ARG A 60 0.42 10.10 7.17
N LEU A 61 1.50 10.28 6.42
CA LEU A 61 1.49 10.18 4.95
C LEU A 61 1.10 8.77 4.48
N ILE A 62 1.69 7.72 5.04
CA ILE A 62 1.32 6.33 4.70
C ILE A 62 -0.13 6.03 5.07
N ARG A 63 -0.59 6.54 6.20
CA ARG A 63 -1.98 6.38 6.61
C ARG A 63 -2.95 7.03 5.63
N LEU A 64 -2.66 8.26 5.15
CA LEU A 64 -3.47 8.92 4.14
C LEU A 64 -3.48 8.15 2.81
N LEU A 65 -2.34 7.60 2.39
CA LEU A 65 -2.26 6.76 1.19
C LEU A 65 -3.06 5.47 1.35
N ALA A 66 -3.05 4.86 2.53
CA ALA A 66 -3.85 3.67 2.81
C ALA A 66 -5.35 4.00 2.83
N GLU A 67 -5.74 5.15 3.37
CA GLU A 67 -7.13 5.62 3.38
C GLU A 67 -7.64 5.91 1.94
N ASP A 68 -6.83 6.51 1.07
CA ASP A 68 -7.17 6.71 -0.37
C ASP A 68 -7.35 5.37 -1.10
N GLU A 69 -6.46 4.41 -0.86
CA GLU A 69 -6.57 3.07 -1.47
C GLU A 69 -7.80 2.30 -0.95
N GLN A 70 -8.20 2.51 0.30
CA GLN A 70 -9.43 1.95 0.88
C GLN A 70 -10.68 2.60 0.28
N GLN A 71 -10.68 3.93 0.07
CA GLN A 71 -11.78 4.63 -0.61
C GLN A 71 -11.96 4.17 -2.07
N ARG A 72 -10.85 3.82 -2.75
CA ARG A 72 -10.87 3.22 -4.09
C ARG A 72 -11.35 1.78 -4.13
N GLY A 73 -11.63 1.17 -2.97
CA GLY A 73 -12.04 -0.22 -2.84
C GLY A 73 -10.92 -1.22 -3.16
N ASN A 74 -9.65 -0.80 -3.09
CA ASN A 74 -8.52 -1.68 -3.33
C ASN A 74 -8.08 -2.45 -2.07
N ILE A 75 -8.44 -1.96 -0.88
CA ILE A 75 -8.09 -2.52 0.43
C ILE A 75 -9.31 -2.61 1.34
#